data_AF-A0A1F9H5T3-F1
#
_entry.id   AF-A0A1F9H5T3-F1
#
_cell.length_a   1.000
_cell.length_b   1.000
_cell.length_c   1.000
_cell.angle_alpha   90.00
_cell.angle_beta   90.00
_cell.angle_gamma   90.00
#
_symmetry.space_group_name_H-M   'P 1'
#
loop_
_entity.id
_entity.type
_entity.pdbx_description
1 polymer ?
#
loop_
_entity_poly.entity_id
_entity_poly.type
_entity_poly.pdbx_seq_one_letter_code
_entity_poly.pdbx_strand_id
1 'polypeptide(L)'
;MTKRVKTNCAFFLLLLALVACAPGLPSPKSAHSSTTSFFKRYSKKYKQSFVAQNPVTSVAINRVQRQSRHYAQIDAFLNLRQGEVARVLLTIKNSPPFGWTITSWEVLEIR
;
A
#
# COMPACT_ATOMS: atom_id res chain seq x y z
N MET A 1 -33.99 -28.21 37.14
CA MET A 1 -33.41 -26.84 37.10
C MET A 1 -31.98 -26.94 36.53
N THR A 2 -31.82 -27.05 35.22
CA THR A 2 -30.54 -27.33 34.55
C THR A 2 -29.98 -26.06 33.88
N LYS A 3 -28.73 -25.75 34.21
CA LYS A 3 -28.04 -24.48 33.98
C LYS A 3 -27.74 -24.25 32.49
N ARG A 4 -28.17 -23.09 31.95
CA ARG A 4 -27.75 -22.56 30.65
C ARG A 4 -26.29 -22.09 30.73
N VAL A 5 -25.34 -22.95 30.38
CA VAL A 5 -23.93 -22.57 30.18
C VAL A 5 -23.45 -23.16 28.85
N LYS A 6 -23.94 -22.64 27.72
CA LYS A 6 -23.46 -23.06 26.38
C LYS A 6 -23.26 -21.91 25.39
N THR A 7 -23.71 -20.69 25.69
CA THR A 7 -23.72 -19.60 24.70
C THR A 7 -22.44 -18.75 24.67
N ASN A 8 -21.65 -18.71 25.76
CA ASN A 8 -20.50 -17.80 25.87
C ASN A 8 -19.20 -18.32 25.23
N CYS A 9 -19.03 -19.63 25.04
CA CYS A 9 -17.83 -20.19 24.38
C CYS A 9 -17.82 -19.93 22.87
N ALA A 10 -19.00 -19.94 22.21
CA ALA A 10 -19.08 -19.73 20.77
C ALA A 10 -18.68 -18.30 20.36
N PHE A 11 -19.04 -17.30 21.18
CA PHE A 11 -18.69 -15.90 20.92
C PHE A 11 -17.18 -15.66 21.03
N PHE A 12 -16.51 -16.32 21.98
CA PHE A 12 -15.06 -16.20 22.18
C PHE A 12 -14.27 -16.85 21.03
N LEU A 13 -14.74 -17.98 20.51
CA LEU A 13 -14.16 -18.64 19.33
C LEU A 13 -14.36 -17.83 18.04
N LEU A 14 -15.51 -17.15 17.89
CA LEU A 14 -15.77 -16.27 16.76
C LEU A 14 -14.86 -15.02 16.77
N LEU A 15 -14.60 -14.45 17.96
CA LEU A 15 -13.67 -13.34 18.15
C LEU A 15 -12.21 -13.74 17.83
N LEU A 16 -11.78 -14.94 18.21
CA LEU A 16 -10.43 -15.46 17.89
C LEU A 16 -10.24 -15.69 16.38
N ALA A 17 -11.29 -16.12 15.67
CA ALA A 17 -11.24 -16.31 14.22
C ALA A 17 -11.07 -15.00 13.42
N LEU A 18 -11.57 -13.87 13.95
CA LEU A 18 -11.44 -12.56 13.30
C LEU A 18 -10.02 -11.95 13.41
N VAL A 19 -9.21 -12.40 14.38
CA VAL A 19 -7.86 -11.85 14.63
C VAL A 19 -6.78 -12.56 13.79
N ALA A 20 -7.08 -13.72 13.20
CA ALA A 20 -6.12 -14.54 12.46
C ALA A 20 -5.85 -14.08 11.01
N CYS A 21 -6.49 -13.02 10.53
CA CYS A 21 -6.18 -12.41 9.24
C CYS A 21 -4.85 -11.65 9.32
N ALA A 22 -3.74 -12.39 9.29
CA ALA A 22 -2.42 -11.81 9.12
C ALA A 22 -2.41 -11.02 7.79
N PRO A 23 -1.95 -9.76 7.79
CA PRO A 23 -1.94 -8.96 6.59
C PRO A 23 -1.03 -9.59 5.54
N GLY A 24 -1.64 -10.07 4.46
CA GLY A 24 -0.92 -10.47 3.26
C GLY A 24 -0.15 -9.29 2.66
N LEU A 25 0.76 -9.58 1.74
CA LEU A 25 1.32 -8.55 0.87
C LEU A 25 0.18 -7.82 0.13
N PRO A 26 0.34 -6.53 -0.22
CA PRO A 26 -0.68 -5.86 -1.02
C PRO A 26 -0.81 -6.60 -2.36
N SER A 27 -2.04 -6.77 -2.82
CA SER A 27 -2.27 -7.29 -4.17
C SER A 27 -1.72 -6.30 -5.21
N PRO A 28 -1.36 -6.74 -6.43
CA PRO A 28 -0.91 -5.84 -7.49
C PRO A 28 -1.88 -4.68 -7.76
N LYS A 29 -3.19 -4.94 -7.71
CA LYS A 29 -4.23 -3.90 -7.82
C LYS A 29 -4.18 -2.89 -6.68
N SER A 30 -3.98 -3.35 -5.45
CA SER A 30 -3.83 -2.49 -4.27
C SER A 30 -2.56 -1.65 -4.33
N ALA A 31 -1.43 -2.24 -4.73
CA ALA A 31 -0.16 -1.54 -4.94
C ALA A 31 -0.29 -0.45 -6.02
N HIS A 32 -0.92 -0.78 -7.15
CA HIS A 32 -1.18 0.18 -8.24
C HIS A 32 -2.06 1.35 -7.79
N SER A 33 -3.21 1.04 -7.17
CA SER A 33 -4.17 2.06 -6.70
C SER A 33 -3.59 2.98 -5.62
N SER A 34 -2.87 2.41 -4.65
CA SER A 34 -2.22 3.17 -3.58
C SER A 34 -1.11 4.08 -4.11
N THR A 35 -0.26 3.58 -5.01
CA THR A 35 0.83 4.34 -5.65
C THR A 35 0.29 5.49 -6.50
N THR A 36 -0.72 5.22 -7.32
CA THR A 36 -1.38 6.25 -8.15
C THR A 36 -2.01 7.34 -7.29
N SER A 37 -2.77 6.94 -6.26
CA SER A 37 -3.42 7.88 -5.33
C SER A 37 -2.40 8.69 -4.54
N PHE A 38 -1.28 8.08 -4.17
CA PHE A 38 -0.18 8.76 -3.48
C PHE A 38 0.45 9.84 -4.37
N PHE A 39 0.89 9.51 -5.59
CA PHE A 39 1.54 10.50 -6.45
C PHE A 39 0.58 11.61 -6.90
N LYS A 40 -0.72 11.31 -7.07
CA LYS A 40 -1.75 12.33 -7.31
C LYS A 40 -1.91 13.31 -6.14
N ARG A 41 -1.80 12.83 -4.89
CA ARG A 41 -1.82 13.71 -3.71
C ARG A 41 -0.48 14.42 -3.50
N TYR A 42 0.62 13.73 -3.76
CA TYR A 42 1.97 14.23 -3.61
C TYR A 42 2.22 15.43 -4.54
N SER A 43 1.89 15.31 -5.83
CA SER A 43 2.02 16.40 -6.81
C SER A 43 1.15 17.63 -6.45
N LYS A 44 0.01 17.39 -5.82
CA LYS A 44 -0.84 18.49 -5.31
C LYS A 44 -0.22 19.19 -4.11
N LYS A 45 0.41 18.44 -3.20
CA LYS A 45 1.03 18.98 -1.98
C LYS A 45 2.37 19.66 -2.26
N TYR A 46 3.21 19.08 -3.12
CA TYR A 46 4.57 19.52 -3.38
C TYR A 46 4.71 20.05 -4.81
N LYS A 47 4.28 21.28 -5.05
CA LYS A 47 4.19 21.90 -6.39
C LYS A 47 5.53 22.05 -7.11
N GLN A 48 6.63 22.12 -6.36
CA GLN A 48 7.99 22.25 -6.90
C GLN A 48 8.66 20.90 -7.18
N SER A 49 8.02 19.77 -6.84
CA SER A 49 8.58 18.44 -7.14
C SER A 49 8.54 18.12 -8.63
N PHE A 50 9.46 17.29 -9.11
CA PHE A 50 9.47 16.84 -10.51
C PHE A 50 8.14 16.18 -10.89
N VAL A 51 7.52 15.43 -9.97
CA VAL A 51 6.22 14.79 -10.19
C VAL A 51 5.07 15.79 -10.31
N ALA A 52 5.22 16.99 -9.76
CA ALA A 52 4.25 18.07 -9.92
C ALA A 52 4.44 18.85 -11.23
N GLN A 53 5.69 19.05 -11.64
CA GLN A 53 6.04 19.69 -12.91
C GLN A 53 5.68 18.79 -14.10
N ASN A 54 5.93 17.49 -13.96
CA ASN A 54 5.63 16.44 -14.93
C ASN A 54 4.66 15.43 -14.30
N PRO A 55 3.34 15.66 -14.39
CA PRO A 55 2.34 14.78 -13.79
C PRO A 55 2.45 13.33 -14.27
N VAL A 56 2.31 12.40 -13.33
CA VAL A 56 2.22 10.95 -13.63
C VAL A 56 0.94 10.67 -14.42
N THR A 57 1.09 10.01 -15.56
CA THR A 57 -0.01 9.56 -16.43
C THR A 57 -0.41 8.12 -16.11
N SER A 58 0.56 7.25 -15.87
CA SER A 58 0.32 5.85 -15.46
C SER A 58 1.44 5.32 -14.56
N VAL A 59 1.12 4.28 -13.80
CA VAL A 59 2.03 3.59 -12.90
C VAL A 59 2.11 2.13 -13.32
N ALA A 60 3.31 1.60 -13.51
CA ALA A 60 3.53 0.18 -13.71
C ALA A 60 4.25 -0.40 -12.49
N ILE A 61 3.67 -1.41 -11.86
CA ILE A 61 4.30 -2.10 -10.71
C ILE A 61 5.24 -3.16 -11.26
N ASN A 62 6.54 -3.01 -10.98
CA ASN A 62 7.55 -3.99 -11.36
C ASN A 62 7.57 -5.15 -10.35
N ARG A 63 7.67 -4.82 -9.06
CA ARG A 63 7.79 -5.82 -8.00
C ARG A 63 7.19 -5.31 -6.70
N VAL A 64 6.59 -6.22 -5.94
CA VAL A 64 6.22 -6.02 -4.54
C VAL A 64 6.99 -7.04 -3.71
N GLN A 65 7.76 -6.58 -2.73
CA GLN A 65 8.57 -7.44 -1.88
C GLN A 65 8.28 -7.19 -0.40
N ARG A 66 8.15 -8.27 0.38
CA ARG A 66 8.04 -8.16 1.84
C ARG A 66 9.39 -7.76 2.42
N GLN A 67 9.41 -6.70 3.22
CA GLN A 67 10.58 -6.32 4.00
C GLN A 67 10.46 -6.83 5.44
N SER A 68 9.26 -6.72 6.04
CA SER A 68 8.96 -7.30 7.35
C SER A 68 7.44 -7.51 7.51
N ARG A 69 6.98 -7.96 8.68
CA ARG A 69 5.56 -8.25 8.94
C ARG A 69 4.61 -7.09 8.59
N HIS A 70 5.05 -5.87 8.84
CA HIS A 70 4.26 -4.65 8.64
C HIS A 70 4.79 -3.76 7.54
N TYR A 71 5.85 -4.17 6.83
CA TYR A 71 6.49 -3.34 5.81
C TYR A 71 6.73 -4.13 4.53
N ALA A 72 6.49 -3.47 3.42
CA ALA A 72 6.81 -3.98 2.09
C ALA A 72 7.41 -2.86 1.24
N GLN A 73 8.10 -3.25 0.19
CA GLN A 73 8.63 -2.35 -0.82
C GLN A 73 7.89 -2.58 -2.13
N ILE A 74 7.65 -1.49 -2.85
CA ILE A 74 7.08 -1.48 -4.20
C ILE A 74 8.12 -0.84 -5.11
N ASP A 75 8.62 -1.61 -6.08
CA ASP A 75 9.40 -1.08 -7.21
C ASP A 75 8.42 -0.78 -8.35
N ALA A 76 8.39 0.46 -8.81
CA ALA A 76 7.42 0.92 -9.79
C ALA A 76 8.05 1.86 -10.82
N PHE A 77 7.48 1.86 -12.01
CA PHE A 77 7.77 2.83 -13.07
C PHE A 77 6.63 3.85 -13.16
N LEU A 78 6.98 5.12 -13.14
CA LEU A 78 6.07 6.24 -13.32
C LEU A 78 6.23 6.76 -14.74
N ASN A 79 5.19 6.62 -15.55
CA ASN A 79 5.14 7.27 -16.85
C ASN A 79 4.70 8.72 -16.64
N LEU A 80 5.52 9.67 -17.06
CA LEU A 80 5.25 11.10 -16.91
C LEU A 80 4.63 11.67 -18.19
N ARG A 81 3.93 12.80 -18.08
CA ARG A 81 3.25 13.43 -19.22
C ARG A 81 4.18 13.79 -20.38
N GLN A 82 5.46 14.06 -20.11
CA GLN A 82 6.45 14.43 -21.12
C GLN A 82 7.08 13.21 -21.83
N GLY A 83 6.65 12.00 -21.51
CA GLY A 83 7.19 10.75 -22.08
C GLY A 83 8.33 10.14 -21.27
N GLU A 84 8.87 10.87 -20.29
CA GLU A 84 9.87 10.38 -19.35
C GLU A 84 9.32 9.23 -18.49
N VAL A 85 10.20 8.31 -18.12
CA VAL A 85 9.90 7.20 -17.22
C VAL A 85 10.81 7.27 -16.01
N ALA A 86 10.21 7.47 -14.83
CA ALA A 86 10.93 7.46 -13.56
C ALA A 86 10.75 6.12 -12.85
N ARG A 87 11.84 5.43 -12.53
CA ARG A 87 11.83 4.26 -11.65
C ARG A 87 11.89 4.74 -10.20
N VAL A 88 10.95 4.29 -9.39
CA VAL A 88 10.82 4.67 -7.99
C VAL A 88 10.72 3.45 -7.09
N LEU A 89 11.30 3.56 -5.90
CA LEU A 89 11.12 2.60 -4.83
C LEU A 89 10.24 3.22 -3.75
N LEU A 90 9.14 2.57 -3.40
CA LEU A 90 8.24 3.00 -2.34
C LEU A 90 8.33 2.03 -1.17
N THR A 91 8.39 2.57 0.05
CA THR A 91 8.15 1.78 1.26
C THR A 91 6.72 1.98 1.71
N ILE A 92 6.04 0.87 1.97
CA ILE A 92 4.68 0.86 2.47
C ILE A 92 4.62 0.19 3.84
N LYS A 93 3.74 0.70 4.71
CA LYS A 93 3.44 0.15 6.02
C LYS A 93 1.99 -0.33 6.06
N ASN A 94 1.77 -1.54 6.56
CA ASN A 94 0.42 -1.98 6.87
C ASN A 94 -0.05 -1.33 8.17
N SER A 95 -1.12 -0.55 8.06
CA SER A 95 -1.72 0.24 9.14
C SER A 95 -3.18 -0.17 9.33
N PRO A 96 -3.48 -1.32 9.98
CA PRO A 96 -4.85 -1.72 10.27
C PRO A 96 -5.59 -0.64 11.08
N PRO A 97 -6.88 -0.36 10.80
CA PRO A 97 -7.75 -0.96 9.77
C PRO A 97 -7.64 -0.32 8.38
N PHE A 98 -6.77 0.68 8.19
CA PHE A 98 -6.65 1.49 6.97
C PHE A 98 -5.88 0.82 5.81
N GLY A 99 -5.34 -0.38 6.04
CA GLY A 99 -4.58 -1.14 5.03
C GLY A 99 -3.17 -0.61 4.81
N TRP A 100 -2.62 -0.83 3.61
CA TRP A 100 -1.25 -0.44 3.26
C TRP A 100 -1.16 1.04 2.90
N THR A 101 -0.25 1.76 3.55
CA THR A 101 0.00 3.19 3.33
C THR A 101 1.46 3.43 2.95
N ILE A 102 1.69 4.36 2.01
CA ILE A 102 3.05 4.74 1.60
C ILE A 102 3.66 5.63 2.67
N THR A 103 4.81 5.24 3.20
CA THR A 103 5.55 5.97 4.25
C THR A 103 6.71 6.77 3.70
N SER A 104 7.40 6.24 2.69
CA SER A 104 8.51 6.91 2.02
C SER A 104 8.60 6.44 0.57
N TRP A 105 9.30 7.23 -0.25
CA TRP A 105 9.62 6.89 -1.62
C TRP A 105 10.89 7.60 -2.05
N GLU A 106 11.58 7.02 -3.02
CA GLU A 106 12.80 7.56 -3.60
C GLU A 106 12.84 7.29 -5.11
N VAL A 107 13.54 8.15 -5.84
CA VAL A 107 13.81 7.97 -7.27
C VAL A 107 15.09 7.17 -7.41
N LEU A 108 15.02 6.07 -8.15
CA LEU A 108 16.18 5.25 -8.47
C LEU A 108 16.80 5.69 -9.79
N GLU A 109 15.98 6.04 -10.78
CA GLU A 109 16.42 6.38 -12.14
C GLU A 109 15.34 7.21 -12.86
N ILE A 110 15.75 8.10 -13.77
CA ILE A 110 14.87 8.82 -14.68
C ILE A 110 15.43 8.64 -16.09
N ARG A 111 14.60 8.21 -17.03
CA ARG A 111 14.93 8.02 -18.44
C ARG A 111 14.00 8.82 -19.34
#